data_AF-A0A0H5CTQ4-F1
#
_entry.id   AF-A0A0H5CTQ4-F1
#
_cell.length_a   1.000
_cell.length_b   1.000
_cell.length_c   1.000
_cell.angle_alpha   90.00
_cell.angle_beta   90.00
_cell.angle_gamma   90.00
#
_symmetry.space_group_name_H-M   'P 1'
#
loop_
_entity.id
_entity.type
_entity.pdbx_description
1 polymer ?
#
loop_
_entity_poly.entity_id
_entity_poly.type
_entity_poly.pdbx_seq_one_letter_code
_entity_poly.pdbx_strand_id
1 'polypeptide(L)'
;MDENLVLHPRNVRFDWSSVPLHWVPGEPLTTHTINTLHLVLPEGERWFVEVFRQALPLITDEVLREDVAGFIGQEAMHAEAHQGAADHLAAQGLDPRPFVAQVEWLFQKLLGDRDLTGVAKHQWLLERLSVIAAIEHFTAVLGQWVLNTSPLDEAGADPVMLDLLRWHGAEEVEHRAVAFDLYTHLDGRYLRRIRTMLVVGPVLGWFFVRSARWLMANDPLKPGPARWRDFLRASRRGLLPRLSQLIPALWRYLPRGYHPRDEGDTDQAVAYLAQSPAAKAAS
;
A
#
# COMPACT_ATOMS: atom_id res chain seq x y z
N MET A 1 -22.82 3.90 -15.84
CA MET A 1 -23.52 2.80 -15.15
C MET A 1 -22.58 2.43 -14.04
N ASP A 2 -22.82 2.94 -12.83
CA ASP A 2 -22.09 2.49 -11.64
C ASP A 2 -22.68 1.12 -11.29
N GLU A 3 -22.10 0.05 -11.85
CA GLU A 3 -22.28 -1.27 -11.26
C GLU A 3 -21.52 -1.24 -9.93
N ASN A 4 -22.23 -1.46 -8.83
CA ASN A 4 -21.59 -1.73 -7.53
C ASN A 4 -20.69 -2.96 -7.72
N LEU A 5 -19.40 -2.70 -7.89
CA LEU A 5 -18.39 -3.72 -8.05
C LEU A 5 -18.21 -4.41 -6.70
N VAL A 6 -18.68 -5.65 -6.59
CA VAL A 6 -18.54 -6.42 -5.36
C VAL A 6 -17.08 -6.82 -5.19
N LEU A 7 -16.46 -6.38 -4.09
CA LEU A 7 -15.09 -6.71 -3.75
C LEU A 7 -15.01 -8.18 -3.32
N HIS A 8 -14.20 -8.96 -4.02
CA HIS A 8 -13.93 -10.35 -3.70
C HIS A 8 -12.43 -10.59 -3.60
N PRO A 9 -11.96 -11.24 -2.52
CA PRO A 9 -10.56 -11.67 -2.44
C PRO A 9 -10.27 -12.66 -3.55
N ARG A 10 -9.19 -12.42 -4.29
CA ARG A 10 -8.72 -13.29 -5.37
C ARG A 10 -7.56 -14.12 -4.85
N ASN A 11 -7.64 -15.43 -5.04
CA ASN A 11 -6.48 -16.29 -4.78
C ASN A 11 -5.39 -15.93 -5.78
N VAL A 12 -4.15 -15.79 -5.29
CA VAL A 12 -2.98 -15.50 -6.12
C VAL A 12 -1.82 -16.40 -5.71
N ARG A 13 -0.96 -16.73 -6.68
CA ARG A 13 0.28 -17.47 -6.42
C ARG A 13 1.43 -16.86 -7.20
N PHE A 14 2.47 -16.45 -6.47
CA PHE A 14 3.72 -15.94 -7.01
C PHE A 14 4.83 -16.99 -6.89
N ASP A 15 5.61 -17.18 -7.96
CA ASP A 15 6.83 -17.99 -7.94
C ASP A 15 8.06 -17.10 -7.78
N TRP A 16 8.57 -17.04 -6.55
CA TRP A 16 9.72 -16.20 -6.20
C TRP A 16 11.06 -16.78 -6.66
N SER A 17 11.12 -18.07 -7.02
CA SER A 17 12.38 -18.82 -7.12
C SER A 17 13.41 -18.23 -8.08
N SER A 18 12.96 -17.53 -9.13
CA SER A 18 13.83 -16.89 -10.13
C SER A 18 13.97 -15.37 -9.97
N VAL A 19 13.23 -14.74 -9.05
CA VAL A 19 13.21 -13.27 -8.91
C VAL A 19 14.57 -12.82 -8.35
N PRO A 20 15.35 -11.97 -9.03
CA PRO A 20 16.67 -11.58 -8.54
C PRO A 20 16.57 -10.51 -7.43
N LEU A 21 17.61 -10.40 -6.60
CA LEU A 21 17.69 -9.41 -5.51
C LEU A 21 17.47 -7.98 -6.02
N HIS A 22 18.06 -7.65 -7.17
CA HIS A 22 17.78 -6.43 -7.93
C HIS A 22 16.86 -6.79 -9.10
N TRP A 23 15.57 -6.88 -8.80
CA TRP A 23 14.54 -7.18 -9.79
C TRP A 23 14.30 -6.04 -10.78
N VAL A 24 14.87 -4.84 -10.57
CA VAL A 24 15.09 -3.86 -11.65
C VAL A 24 16.57 -3.89 -12.05
N PRO A 25 16.92 -4.47 -13.22
CA PRO A 25 18.31 -4.64 -13.63
C PRO A 25 19.11 -3.34 -13.63
N GLY A 26 20.24 -3.32 -12.92
CA GLY A 26 21.12 -2.15 -12.83
C GLY A 26 20.59 -0.99 -11.98
N GLU A 27 19.44 -1.15 -11.32
CA GLU A 27 18.77 -0.09 -10.56
C GLU A 27 18.51 -0.52 -9.09
N PRO A 28 19.57 -0.73 -8.28
CA PRO A 28 19.44 -1.19 -6.89
C PRO A 28 18.64 -0.21 -6.02
N LEU A 29 18.82 1.10 -6.22
CA LEU A 29 18.05 2.09 -5.47
C LEU A 29 16.57 2.05 -5.81
N THR A 30 16.21 1.88 -7.08
CA THR A 30 14.81 1.74 -7.52
C THR A 30 14.19 0.50 -6.89
N THR A 31 14.86 -0.65 -7.06
CA THR A 31 14.49 -1.94 -6.46
C THR A 31 14.22 -1.77 -4.96
N HIS A 32 15.19 -1.25 -4.20
CA HIS A 32 15.07 -1.15 -2.76
C HIS A 32 14.14 -0.03 -2.27
N THR A 33 13.90 1.00 -3.07
CA THR A 33 12.86 1.99 -2.75
C THR A 33 11.49 1.32 -2.81
N ILE A 34 11.22 0.53 -3.84
CA ILE A 34 9.95 -0.18 -4.01
C ILE A 34 9.82 -1.34 -3.02
N ASN A 35 10.91 -2.05 -2.70
CA ASN A 35 10.90 -3.11 -1.67
C ASN A 35 10.42 -2.61 -0.30
N THR A 36 10.44 -1.30 -0.03
CA THR A 36 9.81 -0.72 1.16
C THR A 36 8.37 -1.19 1.33
N LEU A 37 7.62 -1.35 0.23
CA LEU A 37 6.25 -1.85 0.26
C LEU A 37 6.19 -3.23 0.91
N HIS A 38 7.07 -4.15 0.54
CA HIS A 38 7.12 -5.51 1.11
C HIS A 38 7.53 -5.53 2.59
N LEU A 39 8.19 -4.49 3.08
CA LEU A 39 8.61 -4.38 4.49
C LEU A 39 7.58 -3.67 5.38
N VAL A 40 6.70 -2.86 4.78
CA VAL A 40 5.76 -2.00 5.52
C VAL A 40 4.33 -2.51 5.42
N LEU A 41 3.89 -2.88 4.22
CA LEU A 41 2.50 -3.24 3.96
C LEU A 41 2.02 -4.47 4.74
N PRO A 42 2.79 -5.59 4.85
CA PRO A 42 2.27 -6.76 5.57
C PRO A 42 1.80 -6.47 7.00
N GLU A 43 2.54 -5.66 7.76
CA GLU A 43 2.14 -5.27 9.11
C GLU A 43 1.02 -4.21 9.10
N GLY A 44 1.02 -3.31 8.11
CA GLY A 44 -0.01 -2.29 7.96
C GLY A 44 -1.38 -2.87 7.62
N GLU A 45 -1.43 -3.77 6.65
CA GLU A 45 -2.66 -4.38 6.13
C GLU A 45 -3.26 -5.38 7.13
N ARG A 46 -2.41 -6.13 7.86
CA ARG A 46 -2.86 -6.91 9.03
C ARG A 46 -3.52 -6.00 10.08
N TRP A 47 -2.94 -4.83 10.33
CA TRP A 47 -3.54 -3.84 11.22
C TRP A 47 -4.83 -3.23 10.65
N PHE A 48 -4.94 -3.03 9.33
CA PHE A 48 -6.19 -2.58 8.68
C PHE A 48 -7.30 -3.58 8.95
N VAL A 49 -7.03 -4.87 8.70
CA VAL A 49 -7.95 -5.98 8.96
C VAL A 49 -8.43 -5.98 10.41
N GLU A 50 -7.53 -5.82 11.39
CA GLU A 50 -7.90 -5.76 12.80
C GLU A 50 -8.81 -4.56 13.12
N VAL A 51 -8.45 -3.36 12.65
CA VAL A 51 -9.22 -2.14 12.91
C VAL A 51 -10.59 -2.18 12.22
N PHE A 52 -10.66 -2.68 10.99
CA PHE A 52 -11.91 -2.77 10.23
C PHE A 52 -12.84 -3.81 10.83
N ARG A 53 -12.32 -4.93 11.37
CA ARG A 53 -13.11 -5.88 12.16
C ARG A 53 -13.74 -5.25 13.40
N GLN A 54 -13.07 -4.30 14.05
CA GLN A 54 -13.66 -3.56 15.17
C GLN A 54 -14.77 -2.58 14.72
N ALA A 55 -14.66 -2.06 13.50
CA ALA A 55 -15.62 -1.10 12.93
C ALA A 55 -16.85 -1.78 12.31
N LEU A 56 -16.72 -2.98 11.76
CA LEU A 56 -17.78 -3.74 11.08
C LEU A 56 -19.13 -3.74 11.82
N PRO A 57 -19.20 -4.03 13.14
CA PRO A 57 -20.47 -4.05 13.88
C PRO A 57 -21.14 -2.67 14.03
N LEU A 58 -20.42 -1.58 13.74
CA LEU A 58 -20.90 -0.20 13.85
C LEU A 58 -21.46 0.33 12.53
N ILE A 59 -21.28 -0.39 11.43
CA ILE A 59 -21.73 0.01 10.10
C ILE A 59 -23.24 -0.28 9.98
N THR A 60 -24.00 0.71 9.54
CA THR A 60 -25.46 0.63 9.37
C THR A 60 -25.90 0.58 7.92
N ASP A 61 -25.01 0.94 6.99
CA ASP A 61 -25.20 0.78 5.54
C ASP A 61 -24.74 -0.62 5.14
N GLU A 62 -25.65 -1.43 4.57
CA GLU A 62 -25.35 -2.81 4.22
C GLU A 62 -24.38 -2.92 3.03
N VAL A 63 -24.45 -1.99 2.07
CA VAL A 63 -23.52 -1.98 0.93
C VAL A 63 -22.11 -1.70 1.42
N LEU A 64 -21.95 -0.67 2.26
CA LEU A 64 -20.65 -0.36 2.86
C LEU A 64 -20.13 -1.50 3.73
N ARG A 65 -21.03 -2.22 4.41
CA ARG A 65 -20.64 -3.39 5.21
C ARG A 65 -20.09 -4.51 4.34
N GLU A 66 -20.74 -4.79 3.20
CA GLU A 66 -20.28 -5.76 2.22
C GLU A 66 -18.92 -5.35 1.63
N ASP A 67 -18.77 -4.08 1.24
CA ASP A 67 -17.51 -3.54 0.72
C ASP A 67 -16.37 -3.67 1.74
N VAL A 68 -16.62 -3.31 3.01
CA VAL A 68 -15.64 -3.44 4.10
C VAL A 68 -15.29 -4.91 4.36
N ALA A 69 -16.23 -5.83 4.22
CA ALA A 69 -15.96 -7.27 4.36
C ALA A 69 -15.09 -7.79 3.20
N GLY A 70 -15.35 -7.34 1.97
CA GLY A 70 -14.53 -7.65 0.80
C GLY A 70 -13.11 -7.09 0.91
N PHE A 71 -12.98 -5.83 1.32
CA PHE A 71 -11.71 -5.16 1.63
C PHE A 71 -10.88 -5.96 2.62
N ILE A 72 -11.45 -6.38 3.76
CA ILE A 72 -10.76 -7.22 4.76
C ILE A 72 -10.17 -8.50 4.13
N GLY A 73 -10.88 -9.10 3.17
CA GLY A 73 -10.41 -10.27 2.43
C GLY A 73 -9.21 -9.96 1.53
N GLN A 74 -9.29 -8.87 0.75
CA GLN A 74 -8.23 -8.43 -0.17
C GLN A 74 -6.95 -8.05 0.60
N GLU A 75 -7.07 -7.24 1.64
CA GLU A 75 -5.94 -6.83 2.51
C GLU A 75 -5.21 -8.02 3.13
N ALA A 76 -5.94 -9.05 3.55
CA ALA A 76 -5.32 -10.26 4.07
C ALA A 76 -4.47 -10.97 3.00
N MET A 77 -4.95 -11.00 1.76
CA MET A 77 -4.21 -11.57 0.62
C MET A 77 -3.01 -10.70 0.24
N HIS A 78 -3.14 -9.37 0.25
CA HIS A 78 -2.03 -8.44 0.01
C HIS A 78 -0.90 -8.68 1.01
N ALA A 79 -1.25 -8.79 2.29
CA ALA A 79 -0.27 -8.96 3.36
C ALA A 79 0.53 -10.25 3.20
N GLU A 80 -0.13 -11.35 2.82
CA GLU A 80 0.52 -12.63 2.55
C GLU A 80 1.42 -12.57 1.31
N ALA A 81 0.95 -11.94 0.22
CA ALA A 81 1.71 -11.82 -1.01
C ALA A 81 2.98 -10.96 -0.83
N HIS A 82 2.87 -9.82 -0.15
CA HIS A 82 4.01 -8.97 0.20
C HIS A 82 4.96 -9.63 1.20
N GLN A 83 4.45 -10.43 2.14
CA GLN A 83 5.28 -11.24 3.03
C GLN A 83 6.13 -12.24 2.23
N GLY A 84 5.56 -12.89 1.21
CA GLY A 84 6.30 -13.79 0.33
C GLY A 84 7.49 -13.11 -0.36
N ALA A 85 7.32 -11.88 -0.84
CA ALA A 85 8.40 -11.08 -1.41
C ALA A 85 9.47 -10.70 -0.35
N ALA A 86 9.07 -10.38 0.88
CA ALA A 86 9.99 -10.09 1.97
C ALA A 86 10.78 -11.32 2.44
N ASP A 87 10.15 -12.49 2.47
CA ASP A 87 10.79 -13.77 2.81
C ASP A 87 11.80 -14.18 1.73
N HIS A 88 11.46 -13.93 0.46
CA HIS A 88 12.39 -14.12 -0.65
C HIS A 88 13.61 -13.21 -0.55
N LEU A 89 13.39 -11.94 -0.18
CA LEU A 89 14.48 -10.98 0.07
C LEU A 89 15.44 -11.49 1.16
N ALA A 90 14.88 -12.06 2.23
CA ALA A 90 15.65 -12.68 3.31
C ALA A 90 16.46 -13.89 2.82
N ALA A 91 15.84 -14.76 2.00
CA ALA A 91 16.48 -15.92 1.41
C ALA A 91 17.67 -15.56 0.50
N GLN A 92 17.67 -14.37 -0.09
CA GLN A 92 18.76 -13.82 -0.89
C GLN A 92 19.88 -13.15 -0.07
N GLY A 93 19.80 -13.23 1.26
CA GLY A 93 20.82 -12.72 2.17
C GLY A 93 20.58 -11.29 2.66
N LEU A 94 19.40 -10.71 2.40
CA LEU A 94 18.99 -9.40 2.92
C LEU A 94 17.79 -9.55 3.87
N ASP A 95 18.07 -10.01 5.09
CA ASP A 95 17.04 -10.27 6.12
C ASP A 95 16.38 -8.98 6.64
N PRO A 96 15.09 -8.72 6.31
CA PRO A 96 14.42 -7.47 6.66
C PRO A 96 13.95 -7.38 8.12
N ARG A 97 14.02 -8.47 8.91
CA ARG A 97 13.48 -8.53 10.28
C ARG A 97 13.88 -7.37 11.19
N PRO A 98 15.14 -6.89 11.21
CA PRO A 98 15.52 -5.75 12.05
C PRO A 98 14.77 -4.46 11.70
N PHE A 99 14.43 -4.26 10.43
CA PHE A 99 13.61 -3.13 10.00
C PHE A 99 12.13 -3.39 10.27
N VAL A 100 11.64 -4.60 9.97
CA VAL A 100 10.23 -4.98 10.19
C VAL A 100 9.85 -4.85 11.67
N ALA A 101 10.74 -5.15 12.62
CA ALA A 101 10.47 -4.93 14.05
C ALA A 101 10.09 -3.48 14.42
N GLN A 102 10.59 -2.49 13.67
CA GLN A 102 10.19 -1.09 13.83
C GLN A 102 8.77 -0.84 13.30
N VAL A 103 8.42 -1.48 12.18
CA VAL A 103 7.10 -1.41 11.56
C VAL A 103 6.06 -2.11 12.44
N GLU A 104 6.37 -3.30 12.95
CA GLU A 104 5.56 -4.03 13.93
C GLU A 104 5.27 -3.16 15.15
N TRP A 105 6.29 -2.50 15.71
CA TRP A 105 6.10 -1.60 16.86
C TRP A 105 5.16 -0.43 16.53
N LEU A 106 5.27 0.16 15.33
CA LEU A 106 4.37 1.23 14.90
C LEU A 106 2.91 0.76 14.89
N PHE A 107 2.62 -0.33 14.20
CA PHE A 107 1.23 -0.78 14.01
C PHE A 107 0.65 -1.47 15.25
N GLN A 108 1.43 -2.29 15.95
CA GLN A 108 0.93 -3.07 17.09
C GLN A 108 1.00 -2.32 18.42
N LYS A 109 1.91 -1.35 18.59
CA LYS A 109 2.06 -0.60 19.86
C LYS A 109 1.61 0.84 19.75
N LEU A 110 2.10 1.59 18.78
CA LEU A 110 1.73 3.01 18.67
C LEU A 110 0.29 3.20 18.17
N LEU A 111 -0.08 2.45 17.12
CA LEU A 111 -1.40 2.48 16.48
C LEU A 111 -2.30 1.30 16.89
N GLY A 112 -1.79 0.39 17.72
CA GLY A 112 -2.52 -0.80 18.15
C GLY A 112 -3.63 -0.50 19.15
N ASP A 113 -4.24 -1.56 19.66
CA ASP A 113 -5.23 -1.47 20.73
C ASP A 113 -4.60 -0.91 22.01
N ARG A 114 -5.44 -0.21 22.77
CA ARG A 114 -5.08 0.45 24.03
C ARG A 114 -6.12 0.08 25.08
N ASP A 115 -5.70 0.09 26.34
CA ASP A 115 -6.61 -0.12 27.48
C ASP A 115 -7.49 1.13 27.72
N LEU A 116 -8.42 1.35 26.79
CA LEU A 116 -9.36 2.46 26.78
C LEU A 116 -10.79 1.91 26.86
N THR A 117 -11.68 2.66 27.50
CA THR A 117 -13.11 2.30 27.59
C THR A 117 -14.02 3.46 27.12
N GLY A 118 -15.29 3.13 26.85
CA GLY A 118 -16.34 4.10 26.49
C GLY A 118 -15.97 5.03 25.34
N VAL A 119 -16.17 6.34 25.55
CA VAL A 119 -15.93 7.38 24.55
C VAL A 119 -14.47 7.40 24.09
N ALA A 120 -13.51 7.18 24.99
CA ALA A 120 -12.09 7.20 24.63
C ALA A 120 -11.72 6.07 23.66
N LYS A 121 -12.25 4.85 23.90
CA LYS A 121 -12.07 3.71 22.99
C LYS A 121 -12.66 4.00 21.61
N HIS A 122 -13.87 4.55 21.58
CA HIS A 122 -14.54 4.88 20.32
C HIS A 122 -13.76 5.98 19.55
N GLN A 123 -13.32 7.06 20.22
CA GLN A 123 -12.52 8.10 19.56
C GLN A 123 -11.16 7.59 19.07
N TRP A 124 -10.59 6.57 19.71
CA TRP A 124 -9.37 5.89 19.25
C TRP A 124 -9.62 5.03 18.01
N LEU A 125 -10.76 4.35 17.91
CA LEU A 125 -11.16 3.68 16.67
C LEU A 125 -11.29 4.67 15.52
N LEU A 126 -12.00 5.79 15.72
CA LEU A 126 -12.18 6.82 14.68
C LEU A 126 -10.84 7.46 14.25
N GLU A 127 -9.89 7.59 15.18
CA GLU A 127 -8.52 8.02 14.85
C GLU A 127 -7.85 7.07 13.87
N ARG A 128 -7.87 5.77 14.19
CA ARG A 128 -7.22 4.75 13.39
C ARG A 128 -7.86 4.61 12.01
N LEU A 129 -9.20 4.65 11.93
CA LEU A 129 -9.90 4.69 10.64
C LEU A 129 -9.49 5.89 9.78
N SER A 130 -9.31 7.06 10.40
CA SER A 130 -8.84 8.26 9.70
C SER A 130 -7.37 8.18 9.26
N VAL A 131 -6.55 7.39 9.96
CA VAL A 131 -5.18 7.07 9.55
C VAL A 131 -5.18 6.10 8.38
N ILE A 132 -6.00 5.04 8.42
CA ILE A 132 -6.14 4.06 7.34
C ILE A 132 -6.60 4.76 6.07
N ALA A 133 -7.68 5.55 6.12
CA ALA A 133 -8.15 6.31 4.96
C ALA A 133 -7.08 7.24 4.35
N ALA A 134 -6.15 7.76 5.17
CA ALA A 134 -5.05 8.56 4.67
C ALA A 134 -3.95 7.70 4.02
N ILE A 135 -3.65 6.51 4.54
CA ILE A 135 -2.69 5.57 3.94
C ILE A 135 -3.22 5.05 2.61
N GLU A 136 -4.49 4.63 2.59
CA GLU A 136 -5.21 4.12 1.41
C GLU A 136 -5.21 5.09 0.24
N HIS A 137 -5.30 6.40 0.53
CA HIS A 137 -5.15 7.41 -0.51
C HIS A 137 -3.77 7.34 -1.19
N PHE A 138 -2.70 7.06 -0.46
CA PHE A 138 -1.37 6.93 -1.05
C PHE A 138 -1.18 5.60 -1.76
N THR A 139 -1.69 4.49 -1.22
CA THR A 139 -1.60 3.18 -1.86
C THR A 139 -2.36 3.17 -3.18
N ALA A 140 -3.57 3.76 -3.24
CA ALA A 140 -4.30 3.97 -4.49
C ALA A 140 -3.52 4.81 -5.52
N VAL A 141 -2.86 5.89 -5.09
CA VAL A 141 -2.03 6.73 -5.97
C VAL A 141 -0.80 5.97 -6.49
N LEU A 142 -0.17 5.14 -5.65
CA LEU A 142 0.96 4.29 -6.05
C LEU A 142 0.50 3.14 -6.96
N GLY A 143 -0.67 2.57 -6.69
CA GLY A 143 -1.33 1.55 -7.51
C GLY A 143 -1.61 2.07 -8.91
N GLN A 144 -2.24 3.25 -9.01
CA GLN A 144 -2.41 3.92 -10.29
C GLN A 144 -1.07 4.19 -10.99
N TRP A 145 -0.04 4.61 -10.27
CA TRP A 145 1.27 4.84 -10.88
C TRP A 145 1.87 3.55 -11.46
N VAL A 146 1.85 2.43 -10.73
CA VAL A 146 2.50 1.19 -11.17
C VAL A 146 1.74 0.51 -12.31
N LEU A 147 0.42 0.70 -12.39
CA LEU A 147 -0.39 0.26 -13.53
C LEU A 147 -0.06 1.01 -14.82
N ASN A 148 0.39 2.27 -14.72
CA ASN A 148 0.59 3.14 -15.88
C ASN A 148 2.07 3.37 -16.25
N THR A 149 3.00 2.85 -15.46
CA THR A 149 4.43 3.06 -15.71
C THR A 149 4.97 1.99 -16.66
N SER A 150 5.20 2.34 -17.94
CA SER A 150 5.97 1.52 -18.90
C SER A 150 7.49 1.52 -18.67
N PRO A 151 8.11 2.55 -18.06
CA PRO A 151 9.56 2.55 -17.85
C PRO A 151 10.11 1.39 -17.02
N LEU A 152 9.32 0.79 -16.12
CA LEU A 152 9.76 -0.40 -15.39
C LEU A 152 9.87 -1.62 -16.32
N ASP A 153 8.90 -1.81 -17.22
CA ASP A 153 8.95 -2.88 -18.23
C ASP A 153 10.12 -2.66 -19.19
N GLU A 154 10.30 -1.42 -19.67
CA GLU A 154 11.41 -1.03 -20.57
C GLU A 154 12.79 -1.23 -19.92
N ALA A 155 12.88 -1.08 -18.59
CA ALA A 155 14.09 -1.36 -17.83
C ALA A 155 14.33 -2.86 -17.58
N GLY A 156 13.41 -3.73 -18.02
CA GLY A 156 13.48 -5.17 -17.84
C GLY A 156 13.22 -5.61 -16.40
N ALA A 157 12.34 -4.90 -15.68
CA ALA A 157 11.94 -5.31 -14.34
C ALA A 157 11.30 -6.71 -14.34
N ASP A 158 11.57 -7.48 -13.29
CA ASP A 158 11.12 -8.87 -13.19
C ASP A 158 9.58 -8.97 -13.27
N PRO A 159 9.04 -9.85 -14.13
CA PRO A 159 7.60 -9.92 -14.37
C PRO A 159 6.80 -10.40 -13.17
N VAL A 160 7.36 -11.25 -12.29
CA VAL A 160 6.66 -11.72 -11.08
C VAL A 160 6.52 -10.57 -10.09
N MET A 161 7.58 -9.77 -9.92
CA MET A 161 7.53 -8.61 -9.03
C MET A 161 6.58 -7.53 -9.58
N LEU A 162 6.61 -7.29 -10.89
CA LEU A 162 5.67 -6.35 -11.52
C LEU A 162 4.22 -6.82 -11.39
N ASP A 163 3.96 -8.12 -11.53
CA ASP A 163 2.62 -8.67 -11.35
C ASP A 163 2.13 -8.50 -9.91
N LEU A 164 2.95 -8.77 -8.89
CA LEU A 164 2.59 -8.50 -7.49
C LEU A 164 2.17 -7.04 -7.31
N LEU A 165 3.02 -6.11 -7.74
CA LEU A 165 2.79 -4.68 -7.53
C LEU A 165 1.56 -4.16 -8.28
N ARG A 166 1.30 -4.66 -9.50
CA ARG A 166 0.17 -4.24 -10.32
C ARG A 166 -1.13 -4.94 -9.93
N TRP A 167 -1.09 -6.19 -9.48
CA TRP A 167 -2.27 -6.88 -8.93
C TRP A 167 -2.73 -6.14 -7.68
N HIS A 168 -1.84 -5.94 -6.72
CA HIS A 168 -2.14 -5.18 -5.52
C HIS A 168 -2.58 -3.75 -5.90
N GLY A 169 -1.79 -3.05 -6.72
CA GLY A 169 -2.14 -1.70 -7.16
C GLY A 169 -3.49 -1.57 -7.89
N ALA A 170 -3.95 -2.62 -8.57
CA ALA A 170 -5.29 -2.65 -9.16
C ALA A 170 -6.38 -2.85 -8.11
N GLU A 171 -6.17 -3.70 -7.11
CA GLU A 171 -7.12 -3.83 -5.99
C GLU A 171 -7.16 -2.53 -5.15
N GLU A 172 -6.03 -1.86 -4.93
CA GLU A 172 -5.99 -0.51 -4.32
C GLU A 172 -6.84 0.52 -5.05
N VAL A 173 -6.83 0.45 -6.39
CA VAL A 173 -7.72 1.29 -7.20
C VAL A 173 -9.15 0.80 -7.05
N GLU A 174 -9.42 -0.50 -7.13
CA GLU A 174 -10.75 -1.12 -6.97
C GLU A 174 -11.47 -0.65 -5.70
N HIS A 175 -10.78 -0.67 -4.56
CA HIS A 175 -11.35 -0.38 -3.24
C HIS A 175 -10.98 0.99 -2.64
N ARG A 176 -10.36 1.88 -3.44
CA ARG A 176 -9.88 3.22 -3.03
C ARG A 176 -10.82 4.06 -2.17
N ALA A 177 -12.12 3.85 -2.30
CA ALA A 177 -13.15 4.58 -1.57
C ALA A 177 -13.50 3.96 -0.21
N VAL A 178 -13.31 2.66 0.00
CA VAL A 178 -13.88 1.91 1.13
C VAL A 178 -13.41 2.46 2.47
N ALA A 179 -12.11 2.69 2.65
CA ALA A 179 -11.59 3.22 3.91
C ALA A 179 -12.08 4.64 4.22
N PHE A 180 -12.22 5.47 3.18
CA PHE A 180 -12.74 6.83 3.31
C PHE A 180 -14.24 6.82 3.61
N ASP A 181 -15.01 5.95 2.95
CA ASP A 181 -16.44 5.81 3.13
C ASP A 181 -16.74 5.27 4.54
N LEU A 182 -15.96 4.28 5.02
CA LEU A 182 -16.02 3.79 6.40
C LEU A 182 -15.71 4.88 7.43
N TYR A 183 -14.64 5.65 7.21
CA TYR A 183 -14.30 6.76 8.08
C TYR A 183 -15.41 7.83 8.09
N THR A 184 -15.99 8.14 6.93
CA THR A 184 -17.03 9.15 6.79
C THR A 184 -18.35 8.70 7.40
N HIS A 185 -18.68 7.42 7.28
CA HIS A 185 -19.84 6.78 7.90
C HIS A 185 -19.82 6.86 9.42
N LEU A 186 -18.65 6.64 10.04
CA LEU A 186 -18.51 6.59 11.50
C LEU A 186 -18.06 7.91 12.16
N ASP A 187 -17.36 8.79 11.43
CA ASP A 187 -16.85 10.05 11.96
C ASP A 187 -17.06 11.26 11.04
N GLY A 188 -16.52 11.21 9.82
CA GLY A 188 -16.64 12.28 8.81
C GLY A 188 -16.02 13.64 9.17
N ARG A 189 -15.40 13.80 10.35
CA ARG A 189 -14.84 15.09 10.78
C ARG A 189 -13.68 15.53 9.89
N TYR A 190 -13.89 16.62 9.16
CA TYR A 190 -12.89 17.19 8.26
C TYR A 190 -11.54 17.48 8.94
N LEU A 191 -11.56 18.06 10.15
CA LEU A 191 -10.31 18.42 10.85
C LEU A 191 -9.47 17.20 11.22
N ARG A 192 -10.10 16.08 11.63
CA ARG A 192 -9.37 14.84 11.91
C ARG A 192 -8.76 14.29 10.63
N ARG A 193 -9.54 14.22 9.55
CA ARG A 193 -9.11 13.78 8.21
C ARG A 193 -7.87 14.52 7.70
N ILE A 194 -7.87 15.85 7.78
CA ILE A 194 -6.74 16.65 7.31
C ILE A 194 -5.54 16.50 8.26
N ARG A 195 -5.76 16.47 9.57
CA ARG A 195 -4.67 16.28 10.53
C ARG A 195 -4.00 14.92 10.35
N THR A 196 -4.75 13.83 10.15
CA THR A 196 -4.15 12.51 9.91
C THR A 196 -3.39 12.49 8.60
N MET A 197 -3.94 13.04 7.51
CA MET A 197 -3.21 13.16 6.24
C MET A 197 -1.88 13.91 6.37
N LEU A 198 -1.87 15.05 7.09
CA LEU A 198 -0.66 15.85 7.33
C LEU A 198 0.39 15.13 8.20
N VAL A 199 -0.02 14.13 9.00
CA VAL A 199 0.90 13.29 9.78
C VAL A 199 1.36 12.08 8.97
N VAL A 200 0.44 11.37 8.33
CA VAL A 200 0.69 10.14 7.57
C VAL A 200 1.63 10.40 6.40
N GLY A 201 1.39 11.45 5.60
CA GLY A 201 2.23 11.74 4.42
C GLY A 201 3.73 11.86 4.73
N PRO A 202 4.15 12.73 5.67
CA PRO A 202 5.54 12.82 6.10
C PRO A 202 6.09 11.52 6.71
N VAL A 203 5.29 10.79 7.49
CA VAL A 203 5.71 9.51 8.10
C VAL A 203 5.98 8.46 7.02
N LEU A 204 5.08 8.31 6.03
CA LEU A 204 5.31 7.40 4.90
C LEU A 204 6.54 7.82 4.09
N GLY A 205 6.68 9.10 3.75
CA GLY A 205 7.86 9.60 3.05
C GLY A 205 9.17 9.32 3.81
N TRP A 206 9.15 9.45 5.14
CA TRP A 206 10.28 9.09 5.99
C TRP A 206 10.56 7.57 5.96
N PHE A 207 9.53 6.72 5.99
CA PHE A 207 9.69 5.26 5.88
C PHE A 207 10.32 4.86 4.54
N PHE A 208 9.88 5.42 3.41
CA PHE A 208 10.52 5.18 2.11
C PHE A 208 12.01 5.54 2.10
N VAL A 209 12.36 6.74 2.59
CA VAL A 209 13.76 7.17 2.63
C VAL A 209 14.58 6.28 3.57
N ARG A 210 14.05 5.97 4.75
CA ARG A 210 14.75 5.19 5.75
C ARG A 210 14.93 3.74 5.33
N SER A 211 13.87 3.10 4.83
CA SER A 211 13.87 1.73 4.31
C SER A 211 14.85 1.60 3.15
N ALA A 212 14.74 2.46 2.12
CA ALA A 212 15.66 2.43 0.98
C ALA A 212 17.12 2.58 1.41
N ARG A 213 17.41 3.48 2.36
CA ARG A 213 18.77 3.63 2.92
C ARG A 213 19.23 2.39 3.68
N TRP A 214 18.34 1.79 4.47
CA TRP A 214 18.66 0.60 5.26
C TRP A 214 18.90 -0.61 4.34
N LEU A 215 18.03 -0.85 3.36
CA LEU A 215 18.17 -1.91 2.36
C LEU A 215 19.47 -1.76 1.57
N MET A 216 19.75 -0.57 1.01
CA MET A 216 21.00 -0.30 0.28
C MET A 216 22.26 -0.49 1.14
N ALA A 217 22.18 -0.21 2.44
CA ALA A 217 23.31 -0.36 3.36
C ALA A 217 23.56 -1.82 3.79
N ASN A 218 22.53 -2.66 3.79
CA ASN A 218 22.61 -4.07 4.17
C ASN A 218 22.63 -5.03 2.97
N ASP A 219 22.48 -4.50 1.75
CA ASP A 219 22.52 -5.28 0.52
C ASP A 219 23.86 -6.04 0.38
N PRO A 220 23.82 -7.39 0.25
CA PRO A 220 25.02 -8.21 0.14
C PRO A 220 25.88 -7.91 -1.10
N LEU A 221 25.28 -7.36 -2.17
CA LEU A 221 25.97 -6.97 -3.40
C LEU A 221 26.67 -5.61 -3.30
N LYS A 222 26.46 -4.88 -2.19
CA LYS A 222 27.12 -3.59 -1.87
C LYS A 222 27.07 -2.58 -3.04
N PRO A 223 25.87 -2.21 -3.55
CA PRO A 223 25.71 -1.28 -4.66
C PRO A 223 26.15 0.16 -4.34
N GLY A 224 26.47 0.44 -3.08
CA GLY A 224 26.84 1.77 -2.58
C GLY A 224 25.70 2.43 -1.79
N PRO A 225 25.88 3.67 -1.34
CA PRO A 225 24.88 4.33 -0.50
C PRO A 225 23.69 4.82 -1.31
N ALA A 226 22.50 4.84 -0.70
CA ALA A 226 21.33 5.52 -1.26
C ALA A 226 21.56 7.04 -1.34
N ARG A 227 21.65 7.58 -2.56
CA ARG A 227 21.86 9.02 -2.80
C ARG A 227 20.58 9.66 -3.34
N TRP A 228 20.29 10.86 -2.86
CA TRP A 228 19.15 11.65 -3.33
C TRP A 228 19.20 11.92 -4.84
N ARG A 229 20.40 12.13 -5.40
CA ARG A 229 20.58 12.33 -6.85
C ARG A 229 20.14 11.12 -7.67
N ASP A 230 20.35 9.91 -7.16
CA ASP A 230 20.02 8.68 -7.87
C ASP A 230 18.51 8.45 -7.82
N PHE A 231 17.85 8.78 -6.69
CA PHE A 231 16.39 8.82 -6.59
C PHE A 231 15.78 9.80 -7.61
N LEU A 232 16.30 11.03 -7.67
CA LEU A 232 15.84 12.03 -8.65
C LEU A 232 16.06 11.58 -10.09
N ARG A 233 17.15 10.86 -10.38
CA ARG A 233 17.43 10.30 -11.72
C ARG A 233 16.44 9.20 -12.07
N ALA A 234 16.21 8.24 -11.17
CA ALA A 234 15.23 7.16 -11.36
C ALA A 234 13.81 7.71 -11.53
N SER A 235 13.42 8.68 -10.70
CA SER A 235 12.13 9.36 -10.78
C SER A 235 11.94 10.13 -12.11
N ARG A 236 12.97 10.82 -12.61
CA ARG A 236 12.93 11.45 -13.95
C ARG A 236 12.77 10.43 -15.08
N ARG A 237 13.35 9.23 -14.94
CA ARG A 237 13.17 8.13 -15.89
C ARG A 237 11.84 7.40 -15.75
N GLY A 238 11.03 7.73 -14.73
CA GLY A 238 9.74 7.08 -14.49
C GLY A 238 9.85 5.74 -13.74
N LEU A 239 11.05 5.34 -13.30
CA LEU A 239 11.25 4.11 -12.51
C LEU A 239 10.75 4.25 -11.07
N LEU A 240 10.59 5.48 -10.59
CA LEU A 240 9.97 5.80 -9.31
C LEU A 240 8.94 6.93 -9.53
N PRO A 241 7.92 7.05 -8.66
CA PRO A 241 6.97 8.15 -8.74
C PRO A 241 7.67 9.50 -8.73
N ARG A 242 7.17 10.45 -9.50
CA ARG A 242 7.65 11.83 -9.46
C ARG A 242 7.03 12.58 -8.31
N LEU A 243 7.80 13.46 -7.67
CA LEU A 243 7.24 14.41 -6.69
C LEU A 243 6.12 15.26 -7.32
N SER A 244 6.22 15.55 -8.62
CA SER A 244 5.16 16.24 -9.37
C SER A 244 3.88 15.41 -9.56
N GLN A 245 3.89 14.11 -9.29
CA GLN A 245 2.71 13.23 -9.28
C GLN A 245 2.15 13.07 -7.87
N LEU A 246 3.04 12.89 -6.87
CA LEU A 246 2.67 12.69 -5.47
C LEU A 246 2.12 13.96 -4.81
N ILE A 247 2.71 15.13 -5.08
CA ILE A 247 2.29 16.39 -4.47
C ILE A 247 0.86 16.77 -4.89
N PRO A 248 0.47 16.74 -6.18
CA PRO A 248 -0.92 16.99 -6.56
C PRO A 248 -1.92 16.03 -5.92
N ALA A 249 -1.55 14.77 -5.72
CA ALA A 249 -2.41 13.81 -5.03
C ALA A 249 -2.69 14.23 -3.57
N LEU A 250 -1.68 14.76 -2.86
CA LEU A 250 -1.89 15.36 -1.53
C LEU A 250 -2.86 16.54 -1.59
N TRP A 251 -2.69 17.44 -2.58
CA TRP A 251 -3.55 18.61 -2.73
C TRP A 251 -5.00 18.24 -3.06
N ARG A 252 -5.23 17.19 -3.86
CA ARG A 252 -6.58 16.70 -4.19
C ARG A 252 -7.35 16.18 -2.97
N TYR A 253 -6.67 15.70 -1.94
CA TYR A 253 -7.29 15.21 -0.70
C TYR A 253 -7.81 16.33 0.23
N LEU A 254 -7.31 17.56 0.06
CA LEU A 254 -7.59 18.67 0.98
C LEU A 254 -9.02 19.24 0.88
N PRO A 255 -9.66 19.42 -0.29
CA PRO A 255 -11.00 19.98 -0.40
C PRO A 255 -12.05 19.21 0.40
N ARG A 256 -13.04 19.93 0.95
CA ARG A 256 -14.14 19.30 1.72
C ARG A 256 -14.99 18.32 0.89
N GLY A 257 -15.19 18.62 -0.39
CA GLY A 257 -15.94 17.77 -1.32
C GLY A 257 -15.12 16.67 -1.99
N TYR A 258 -13.88 16.43 -1.54
CA TYR A 258 -13.06 15.33 -2.06
C TYR A 258 -13.70 13.97 -1.77
N HIS A 259 -13.65 13.07 -2.76
CA HIS A 259 -13.97 11.66 -2.65
C HIS A 259 -12.91 10.83 -3.39
N PRO A 260 -12.40 9.70 -2.83
CA PRO A 260 -11.40 8.89 -3.52
C PRO A 260 -11.85 8.21 -4.81
N ARG A 261 -13.15 8.18 -5.12
CA ARG A 261 -13.66 7.57 -6.36
C ARG A 261 -13.11 8.26 -7.61
N ASP A 262 -12.76 9.53 -7.47
CA ASP A 262 -12.16 10.37 -8.51
C ASP A 262 -10.66 10.07 -8.76
N GLU A 263 -10.04 9.22 -7.95
CA GLU A 263 -8.64 8.81 -8.13
C GLU A 263 -8.57 7.50 -8.93
N GLY A 264 -7.85 7.48 -10.05
CA GLY A 264 -7.63 6.25 -10.83
C GLY A 264 -8.80 5.79 -11.69
N ASP A 265 -8.62 4.63 -12.33
CA ASP A 265 -9.54 4.09 -13.34
C ASP A 265 -9.93 2.65 -12.99
N THR A 266 -11.20 2.45 -12.62
CA THR A 266 -11.74 1.14 -12.24
C THR A 266 -11.72 0.14 -13.39
N ASP A 267 -12.01 0.59 -14.61
CA ASP A 267 -12.04 -0.29 -15.78
C ASP A 267 -10.63 -0.81 -16.09
N GLN A 268 -9.63 0.07 -15.97
CA GLN A 268 -8.21 -0.31 -16.07
C GLN A 268 -7.82 -1.34 -15.01
N ALA A 269 -8.21 -1.11 -13.75
CA ALA A 269 -7.90 -2.01 -12.64
C ALA A 269 -8.51 -3.40 -12.87
N VAL A 270 -9.81 -3.47 -13.15
CA VAL A 270 -10.52 -4.72 -13.43
C VAL A 270 -9.92 -5.44 -14.65
N ALA A 271 -9.56 -4.71 -15.70
CA ALA A 271 -8.93 -5.28 -16.89
C ALA A 271 -7.55 -5.90 -16.59
N TYR A 272 -6.78 -5.31 -15.68
CA TYR A 272 -5.51 -5.88 -15.24
C TYR A 272 -5.72 -7.14 -14.39
N LEU A 273 -6.64 -7.08 -13.42
CA LEU A 273 -6.95 -8.20 -12.53
C LEU A 273 -7.40 -9.45 -13.30
N ALA A 274 -8.19 -9.28 -14.37
CA ALA A 274 -8.57 -10.38 -15.26
C ALA A 274 -7.38 -11.01 -16.03
N GLN A 275 -6.26 -10.30 -16.13
CA GLN A 275 -5.10 -10.71 -16.91
C GLN A 275 -3.91 -11.15 -16.05
N SER A 276 -3.89 -10.84 -14.75
CA SER A 276 -2.80 -11.14 -13.82
C SER A 276 -2.36 -12.61 -13.89
N PRO A 277 -1.08 -12.89 -14.22
CA PRO A 277 -0.50 -14.23 -14.17
C PRO A 277 -0.70 -14.93 -12.82
N ALA A 278 -0.53 -14.24 -11.69
CA ALA A 278 -0.66 -14.82 -10.36
C ALA A 278 -2.10 -15.24 -10.04
N ALA A 279 -3.10 -14.45 -10.45
CA ALA A 279 -4.51 -14.83 -10.29
C ALA A 279 -4.87 -16.05 -11.16
N LYS A 280 -4.38 -16.10 -12.39
CA LYS A 280 -4.55 -17.25 -13.30
C LYS A 280 -3.86 -18.52 -12.79
N ALA A 281 -2.70 -18.38 -12.14
CA ALA A 281 -1.94 -19.49 -11.59
C ALA A 281 -2.59 -20.14 -10.36
N ALA A 282 -3.53 -19.45 -9.71
CA ALA A 282 -4.27 -19.94 -8.55
C ALA A 282 -5.70 -20.42 -8.90
N SER A 283 -6.09 -20.34 -10.17
CA SER A 283 -7.38 -20.79 -10.71
C SER A 283 -7.39 -22.27 -11.10
#